data_AF-A0A059CDB4-F1
#
_entry.id   AF-A0A059CDB4-F1
#
_cell.length_a   1.000
_cell.length_b   1.000
_cell.length_c   1.000
_cell.angle_alpha   90.00
_cell.angle_beta   90.00
_cell.angle_gamma   90.00
#
_symmetry.space_group_name_H-M   'P 1'
#
loop_
_entity.id
_entity.type
_entity.pdbx_description
1 polymer ?
#
loop_
_entity_poly.entity_id
_entity_poly.type
_entity_poly.pdbx_seq_one_letter_code
_entity_poly.pdbx_strand_id
1 'polypeptide(L)'
;MASIKFEVAPFDGQNNFGLWRIKMEALFHREGLLKALDGKYTDNIIMVEIKEMEERENSTIQLLLSNKVLRKVIDEETALRLWISLRAST
;
A
#
# COMPACT_ATOMS: atom_id res chain seq x y z
N MET A 1 11.69 -9.50 23.52
CA MET A 1 10.62 -10.11 22.70
C MET A 1 11.07 -10.02 21.25
N ALA A 2 11.14 -11.14 20.53
CA ALA A 2 11.51 -11.11 19.12
C ALA A 2 10.40 -10.43 18.33
N SER A 3 10.65 -9.22 17.83
CA SER A 3 9.75 -8.58 16.88
C SER A 3 9.83 -9.41 15.60
N ILE A 4 8.74 -10.09 15.23
CA ILE A 4 8.65 -10.76 13.93
C ILE A 4 8.65 -9.63 12.89
N LYS A 5 9.83 -9.43 12.30
CA LYS A 5 10.05 -8.49 11.20
C LYS A 5 9.46 -9.15 9.97
N PHE A 6 8.22 -8.76 9.64
CA PHE A 6 7.54 -9.28 8.48
C PHE A 6 8.07 -8.52 7.27
N GLU A 7 9.09 -9.05 6.61
CA GLU A 7 9.61 -8.47 5.37
C GLU A 7 8.72 -8.94 4.22
N VAL A 8 7.81 -8.06 3.78
CA VAL A 8 7.10 -8.24 2.52
C VAL A 8 8.11 -8.03 1.40
N ALA A 9 8.29 -9.02 0.53
CA ALA A 9 9.19 -8.88 -0.60
C ALA A 9 8.66 -7.80 -1.58
N PRO A 10 9.53 -6.97 -2.17
CA PRO A 10 9.11 -5.98 -3.14
C PRO A 10 8.40 -6.62 -4.36
N PHE A 11 7.38 -5.95 -4.87
CA PHE A 11 6.72 -6.34 -6.11
C PHE A 11 7.54 -5.90 -7.32
N ASP A 12 7.89 -6.86 -8.17
CA ASP A 12 8.74 -6.66 -9.35
C ASP A 12 7.96 -6.68 -10.67
N GLY A 13 6.64 -6.89 -10.60
CA GLY A 13 5.76 -7.04 -11.77
C GLY A 13 5.79 -8.43 -12.40
N GLN A 14 6.59 -9.37 -11.89
CA GLN A 14 6.60 -10.78 -12.31
C GLN A 14 6.05 -11.70 -11.22
N ASN A 15 6.25 -11.30 -9.96
CA ASN A 15 5.67 -11.97 -8.81
C ASN A 15 4.14 -12.00 -8.88
N ASN A 16 3.52 -12.99 -8.24
CA ASN A 16 2.06 -13.07 -8.18
C ASN A 16 1.50 -11.87 -7.39
N PHE A 17 0.88 -10.93 -8.11
CA PHE A 17 0.31 -9.72 -7.52
C PHE A 17 -0.75 -10.04 -6.47
N GLY A 18 -1.56 -11.09 -6.66
CA GLY A 18 -2.56 -11.52 -5.67
C GLY A 18 -1.95 -11.93 -4.34
N LEU A 19 -0.86 -12.70 -4.36
CA LEU A 19 -0.14 -13.08 -3.13
C LEU A 19 0.56 -11.88 -2.47
N TRP A 20 1.17 -11.01 -3.27
CA TRP A 20 1.79 -9.79 -2.75
C TRP A 20 0.75 -8.86 -2.12
N ARG A 21 -0.39 -8.69 -2.79
CA ARG A 21 -1.54 -7.92 -2.31
C ARG A 21 -2.05 -8.40 -0.97
N ILE A 22 -2.28 -9.70 -0.79
CA ILE A 22 -2.74 -10.26 0.49
C ILE A 22 -1.74 -9.95 1.62
N LYS A 23 -0.43 -10.03 1.34
CA LYS A 23 0.62 -9.70 2.31
C LYS A 23 0.64 -8.20 2.63
N MET A 24 0.43 -7.33 1.64
CA MET A 24 0.32 -5.88 1.83
C MET A 24 -0.91 -5.51 2.65
N GLU A 25 -2.08 -6.07 2.34
CA GLU A 25 -3.31 -5.84 3.12
C GLU A 25 -3.15 -6.31 4.57
N ALA A 26 -2.46 -7.43 4.80
CA ALA A 26 -2.13 -7.89 6.16
C ALA A 26 -1.17 -6.92 6.90
N LEU A 27 -0.20 -6.33 6.18
CA LEU A 27 0.70 -5.31 6.73
C LEU A 27 -0.08 -4.04 7.12
N PHE A 28 -0.94 -3.54 6.23
CA PHE A 28 -1.78 -2.38 6.53
C PHE A 28 -2.76 -2.63 7.66
N HIS A 29 -3.31 -3.84 7.77
CA HIS A 29 -4.14 -4.20 8.92
C HIS A 29 -3.34 -4.15 10.23
N ARG A 30 -2.11 -4.68 10.23
CA ARG A 30 -1.22 -4.65 11.40
C ARG A 30 -0.82 -3.23 11.81
N GLU A 31 -0.60 -2.35 10.84
CA GLU A 31 -0.22 -0.95 11.08
C GLU A 31 -1.42 -0.03 11.36
N GLY A 32 -2.65 -0.57 11.31
CA GLY A 32 -3.87 0.20 11.50
C GLY A 32 -4.22 1.11 10.31
N LEU A 33 -3.61 0.88 9.16
CA LEU A 33 -3.71 1.72 7.96
C LEU A 33 -4.89 1.35 7.05
N LEU A 34 -5.36 0.09 7.06
CA LEU A 34 -6.32 -0.52 6.10
C LEU A 34 -7.57 0.32 5.73
N LYS A 35 -7.97 1.28 6.56
CA LYS A 35 -9.14 2.13 6.32
C LYS A 35 -8.95 3.09 5.14
N ALA A 36 -7.72 3.42 4.77
CA ALA A 36 -7.47 4.40 3.71
C ALA A 36 -7.60 3.81 2.29
N LEU A 37 -7.26 2.53 2.08
CA LEU A 37 -7.50 1.85 0.80
C LEU A 37 -8.98 1.66 0.42
N ASP A 38 -9.88 1.47 1.40
CA ASP A 38 -11.31 1.23 1.16
C ASP A 38 -12.13 2.54 1.16
N GLY A 39 -11.51 3.69 1.47
CA GLY A 39 -12.15 5.01 1.53
C GLY A 39 -13.27 5.16 2.57
N LYS A 40 -13.45 4.15 3.43
CA LYS A 40 -14.49 4.11 4.47
C LYS A 40 -13.89 4.49 5.81
N TYR A 41 -13.76 5.80 6.01
CA TYR A 41 -13.44 6.33 7.33
C TYR A 41 -14.71 6.35 8.19
N THR A 42 -14.60 5.89 9.43
CA THR A 42 -15.65 6.11 10.43
C THR A 42 -15.76 7.60 10.75
N ASP A 43 -16.97 8.13 10.93
CA ASP A 43 -17.28 9.57 11.11
C ASP A 43 -16.49 10.31 12.21
N ASN A 44 -15.79 9.57 13.09
CA ASN A 44 -14.97 10.10 14.17
C ASN A 44 -13.50 10.39 13.81
N ILE A 45 -13.02 10.08 12.60
CA ILE A 45 -11.62 10.34 12.21
C ILE A 45 -11.51 11.74 11.63
N ILE A 46 -10.54 12.52 12.10
CA ILE A 46 -10.35 13.91 11.68
C ILE A 46 -9.63 13.93 10.32
N MET A 47 -9.96 14.88 9.43
CA MET A 47 -9.40 14.98 8.06
C MET A 47 -7.86 14.95 8.01
N VAL A 48 -7.18 15.48 9.03
CA VAL A 48 -5.71 15.44 9.14
C VAL A 48 -5.20 14.01 9.34
N GLU A 49 -5.82 13.24 10.23
CA GLU A 49 -5.44 11.84 10.48
C GLU A 49 -5.70 10.97 9.25
N ILE A 50 -6.79 11.23 8.52
CA ILE A 50 -7.09 10.57 7.25
C ILE A 50 -5.94 10.77 6.25
N LYS A 51 -5.51 12.03 6.08
CA LYS A 51 -4.44 12.36 5.15
C LYS A 51 -3.11 11.72 5.54
N GLU A 52 -2.77 11.74 6.84
CA GLU A 52 -1.57 11.07 7.34
C GLU A 52 -1.60 9.56 7.11
N MET A 53 -2.76 8.92 7.26
CA MET A 53 -2.94 7.50 6.97
C MET A 53 -2.75 7.20 5.48
N GLU A 54 -3.34 8.00 4.59
CA GLU A 54 -3.16 7.87 3.14
C GLU A 54 -1.70 8.06 2.70
N GLU A 55 -1.00 9.06 3.26
CA GLU A 55 0.41 9.31 2.98
C GLU A 55 1.31 8.14 3.43
N ARG A 56 1.00 7.56 4.60
CA ARG A 56 1.70 6.36 5.11
C ARG A 56 1.44 5.14 4.24
N GLU A 57 0.19 4.89 3.85
CA GLU A 57 -0.13 3.81 2.92
C GLU A 57 0.62 3.97 1.61
N ASN A 58 0.59 5.17 1.01
CA ASN A 58 1.29 5.45 -0.25
C ASN A 58 2.79 5.17 -0.14
N SER A 59 3.41 5.68 0.94
CA SER A 59 4.83 5.50 1.21
C SER A 59 5.18 4.01 1.37
N THR A 60 4.40 3.26 2.13
CA THR A 60 4.61 1.82 2.32
C THR A 60 4.43 1.04 1.02
N ILE A 61 3.45 1.37 0.18
CA ILE A 61 3.32 0.78 -1.16
C ILE A 61 4.60 1.04 -1.96
N GLN A 62 5.03 2.30 -2.08
CA GLN A 62 6.21 2.67 -2.86
C GLN A 62 7.49 1.96 -2.39
N LEU A 63 7.70 1.84 -1.08
CA LEU A 63 8.84 1.13 -0.50
C LEU A 63 8.84 -0.38 -0.80
N LEU A 64 7.66 -0.94 -1.06
CA LEU A 64 7.46 -2.36 -1.36
C LEU A 64 7.27 -2.60 -2.86
N LEU A 65 7.65 -1.65 -3.70
CA LEU A 65 7.78 -1.80 -5.14
C LEU A 65 9.25 -1.82 -5.56
N SER A 66 9.56 -2.61 -6.58
CA SER A 66 10.86 -2.52 -7.24
C SER A 66 10.99 -1.24 -8.07
N ASN A 67 12.23 -0.78 -8.30
CA ASN A 67 12.52 0.38 -9.18
C ASN A 67 11.89 0.26 -10.58
N LYS A 68 11.78 -0.96 -11.11
CA LYS A 68 11.15 -1.22 -12.41
C LYS A 68 9.65 -0.89 -12.38
N VAL A 69 8.96 -1.26 -11.29
CA VAL A 69 7.54 -1.00 -11.13
C VAL A 69 7.30 0.46 -10.74
N LEU A 70 8.14 1.03 -9.86
CA LEU A 70 8.10 2.45 -9.51
C LEU A 70 8.16 3.36 -10.74
N ARG A 71 9.03 3.06 -11.72
CA ARG A 71 9.09 3.81 -12.99
C ARG A 71 7.79 3.78 -13.81
N LYS A 72 6.96 2.74 -13.65
CA LYS A 72 5.67 2.63 -14.36
C LYS A 72 4.55 3.41 -13.66
N VAL A 73 4.68 3.65 -12.36
CA VAL A 73 3.66 4.32 -11.53
C VAL A 73 4.15 5.67 -11.01
N ILE A 74 5.22 6.22 -11.58
CA ILE A 74 5.87 7.46 -11.13
C ILE A 74 4.95 8.68 -11.21
N ASP A 75 3.99 8.66 -12.13
CA ASP A 75 3.02 9.73 -12.35
C ASP A 75 1.76 9.58 -11.47
N GLU A 76 1.67 8.55 -10.63
CA GLU A 76 0.51 8.29 -9.77
C GLU A 76 0.62 9.04 -8.44
N GLU A 77 -0.21 10.08 -8.27
CA GLU A 77 -0.13 10.98 -7.12
C GLU A 77 -0.80 10.44 -5.84
N THR A 78 -1.61 9.38 -5.94
CA THR A 78 -2.40 8.86 -4.80
C THR A 78 -2.21 7.35 -4.63
N ALA A 79 -2.22 6.88 -3.37
CA ALA A 79 -2.15 5.45 -3.05
C ALA A 79 -3.22 4.64 -3.80
N LEU A 80 -4.42 5.20 -3.90
CA LEU A 80 -5.56 4.57 -4.56
C LEU A 80 -5.33 4.40 -6.07
N ARG A 81 -4.84 5.44 -6.77
CA ARG A 81 -4.51 5.32 -8.20
C ARG A 81 -3.33 4.39 -8.44
N LEU A 82 -2.28 4.51 -7.63
CA LEU A 82 -1.12 3.63 -7.68
C LEU A 82 -1.56 2.15 -7.53
N TRP A 83 -2.42 1.86 -6.56
CA TRP A 83 -2.99 0.53 -6.33
C TRP A 83 -3.84 0.02 -7.51
N ILE A 84 -4.68 0.88 -8.10
CA ILE A 84 -5.47 0.55 -9.29
C ILE A 84 -4.56 0.24 -10.47
N SER A 85 -3.53 1.05 -10.71
CA SER A 85 -2.58 0.88 -11.81
C SER A 85 -1.73 -0.39 -11.67
N LEU A 86 -1.39 -0.79 -10.45
CA LEU A 86 -0.76 -2.09 -10.18
C LEU A 86 -1.70 -3.26 -10.53
N ARG A 87 -2.98 -3.15 -10.17
CA ARG A 87 -3.97 -4.18 -10.50
C ARG A 87 -4.25 -4.28 -12.01
N ALA A 88 -4.21 -3.17 -12.73
CA ALA A 88 -4.46 -3.13 -14.17
C ALA A 88 -3.25 -3.59 -15.01
N SER A 89 -2.05 -3.59 -14.44
CA SER A 89 -0.80 -3.96 -15.12
C SER A 89 -0.36 -5.41 -14.92
N THR A 90 -1.16 -6.20 -14.21
CA THR A 90 -0.99 -7.66 -14.01
C THR A 90 -2.00 -8.43 -14.85
#